data_AF-A0A5B9WE14-F1
#
_entry.id   AF-A0A5B9WE14-F1
#
_cell.length_a   1.000
_cell.length_b   1.000
_cell.length_c   1.000
_cell.angle_alpha   90.00
_cell.angle_beta   90.00
_cell.angle_gamma   90.00
#
_symmetry.space_group_name_H-M   'P 1'
#
loop_
_entity.id
_entity.type
_entity.pdbx_description
1 polymer ?
#
loop_
_entity_poly.entity_id
_entity_poly.type
_entity_poly.pdbx_seq_one_letter_code
_entity_poly.pdbx_strand_id
1 'polypeptide(L)' 'MSPIEMETRLEAIEKDVSRLKEKVDGAVKPWWERIEGSFAGDPAHEEAMRLGRRYRESSGSSKSGAGAG' A
#
# COMPACT_ATOMS: atom_id res chain seq x y z
N MET A 1 12.85 -13.37 27.42
CA MET A 1 13.70 -13.45 26.21
C MET A 1 15.01 -12.77 26.53
N SER A 2 16.13 -13.46 26.38
CA SER A 2 17.47 -12.96 26.68
C SER A 2 17.98 -12.05 25.54
N PRO A 3 19.02 -11.22 25.79
CA PRO A 3 19.66 -10.41 24.76
C PRO A 3 20.14 -11.26 23.56
N ILE A 4 20.71 -12.44 23.83
CA ILE A 4 21.21 -13.38 22.80
C ILE A 4 20.07 -13.91 21.93
N GLU A 5 18.92 -14.22 22.53
CA GLU A 5 17.73 -14.65 21.79
C GLU A 5 17.17 -13.52 20.91
N MET A 6 17.30 -12.26 21.34
CA MET A 6 16.91 -11.10 20.53
C MET A 6 17.84 -10.89 19.33
N GLU A 7 19.15 -10.95 19.54
CA GLU A 7 20.15 -10.80 18.48
C GLU A 7 19.98 -11.89 17.41
N THR A 8 19.79 -13.15 17.84
CA THR A 8 19.53 -14.28 16.93
C THR A 8 18.28 -14.06 16.07
N ARG A 9 17.20 -13.51 16.67
CA ARG A 9 15.97 -13.19 15.92
C ARG A 9 16.15 -12.00 14.99
N LEU A 10 16.93 -11.00 15.41
CA LEU A 10 17.22 -9.83 14.60
C LEU A 10 18.02 -10.23 13.36
N GLU A 11 19.07 -11.04 13.50
CA GLU A 11 19.87 -11.55 12.38
C GLU A 11 19.02 -12.33 11.37
N ALA A 12 18.09 -13.17 11.86
CA ALA A 12 17.17 -13.90 11.00
C ALA A 12 16.25 -12.96 10.20
N ILE A 13 15.73 -11.90 10.85
CA ILE A 13 14.90 -10.88 10.20
C ILE A 13 15.72 -10.09 9.18
N GLU A 14 16.93 -9.66 9.52
CA GLU A 14 17.80 -8.89 8.62
C GLU A 14 18.15 -9.68 7.36
N LYS A 15 18.40 -10.98 7.50
CA LYS A 15 18.61 -11.90 6.38
C LYS A 15 17.38 -12.02 5.49
N ASP A 16 16.20 -12.18 6.09
CA ASP A 16 14.95 -12.27 5.32
C ASP A 16 14.59 -10.97 4.62
N VAL A 17 14.78 -9.82 5.28
CA VAL A 17 14.58 -8.50 4.69
C VAL A 17 15.52 -8.28 3.51
N SER A 18 16.80 -8.67 3.64
CA SER A 18 17.77 -8.56 2.54
C SER A 18 17.33 -9.39 1.33
N ARG A 19 16.91 -10.64 1.55
CA ARG A 19 16.37 -11.50 0.50
C ARG A 19 15.10 -10.95 -0.16
N LEU A 20 14.23 -10.28 0.60
CA LEU A 20 13.02 -9.64 0.07
C LEU A 20 13.36 -8.42 -0.79
N LYS A 21 14.31 -7.60 -0.36
CA LYS A 21 14.80 -6.44 -1.12
C LYS A 21 15.37 -6.86 -2.47
N GLU A 22 16.24 -7.88 -2.49
CA GLU A 22 16.79 -8.42 -3.74
C GLU A 22 15.71 -8.88 -4.72
N LYS A 23 14.64 -9.50 -4.23
CA LYS A 23 13.50 -9.93 -5.06
C LYS A 23 12.67 -8.76 -5.60
N VAL A 24 12.55 -7.69 -4.83
CA VAL A 24 11.83 -6.47 -5.24
C VAL A 24 12.68 -5.67 -6.23
N ASP A 25 13.97 -5.50 -5.97
CA ASP A 25 14.90 -4.77 -6.83
C ASP A 25 15.17 -5.53 -8.15
N GLY A 26 15.06 -6.86 -8.15
CA GLY A 26 15.11 -7.69 -9.36
C GLY A 26 13.89 -7.50 -10.29
N ALA A 27 12.82 -6.83 -9.86
CA ALA A 27 11.72 -6.45 -10.73
C ALA A 27 12.15 -5.22 -11.56
N VAL A 28 12.63 -5.47 -12.78
CA VAL A 28 13.12 -4.48 -13.77
C VAL A 28 12.19 -3.27 -13.95
N LYS A 29 10.89 -3.43 -13.65
CA LYS A 29 9.94 -2.33 -13.51
C LYS A 29 9.06 -2.51 -12.26
N PRO A 30 8.83 -1.44 -11.49
CA PRO A 30 7.84 -1.43 -10.41
C PRO A 30 6.48 -1.96 -10.89
N TRP A 31 5.77 -2.70 -10.03
CA TRP A 31 4.48 -3.28 -10.40
C TRP A 31 3.45 -2.22 -10.85
N TRP A 32 3.50 -1.01 -10.30
CA TRP A 32 2.60 0.09 -10.67
C TRP A 32 2.83 0.58 -12.10
N GLU A 33 4.07 0.58 -12.58
CA GLU A 33 4.38 0.84 -14.01
C GLU A 33 3.88 -0.29 -14.90
N ARG A 34 3.85 -1.53 -14.40
CA ARG A 34 3.37 -2.69 -15.17
C ARG A 34 1.87 -2.69 -15.38
N ILE A 35 1.11 -2.07 -14.47
CA ILE A 35 -0.35 -2.02 -14.53
C ILE A 35 -0.88 -0.67 -15.05
N GLU A 36 0.01 0.29 -15.33
CA GLU A 36 -0.37 1.59 -15.87
C GLU A 36 -1.20 1.42 -17.15
N GLY A 37 -2.34 2.12 -17.24
CA GLY A 37 -3.24 2.06 -18.39
C GLY A 37 -4.06 0.78 -18.53
N SER A 38 -3.94 -0.20 -17.62
CA SER A 38 -4.73 -1.46 -17.68
C SER A 38 -6.25 -1.25 -17.68
N PHE A 39 -6.71 -0.09 -17.20
CA PHE A 39 -8.12 0.29 -17.13
C PHE A 39 -8.47 1.47 -18.04
N ALA A 40 -7.60 1.82 -18.99
CA ALA A 40 -7.83 2.94 -19.90
C ALA A 40 -9.05 2.66 -20.78
N GLY A 41 -10.05 3.54 -20.70
CA GLY A 41 -11.29 3.42 -21.48
C GLY A 41 -12.22 2.28 -21.04
N ASP A 42 -12.00 1.67 -19.87
CA ASP A 42 -12.92 0.68 -19.31
C ASP A 42 -14.09 1.37 -18.57
N PRO A 43 -15.34 1.29 -19.10
CA PRO A 43 -16.49 1.94 -18.47
C PRO A 43 -16.82 1.39 -17.08
N ALA A 44 -16.50 0.12 -16.81
CA ALA A 44 -16.76 -0.49 -15.50
C ALA A 44 -15.83 0.10 -14.42
N HIS A 45 -14.57 0.36 -14.79
CA HIS A 45 -13.61 1.03 -13.90
C HIS A 45 -14.02 2.47 -13.61
N GLU A 46 -14.47 3.23 -14.62
CA GLU A 46 -14.97 4.59 -14.44
C GLU A 46 -16.17 4.64 -13.46
N GLU A 47 -17.13 3.73 -13.62
CA GLU A 47 -18.30 3.64 -12.77
C GLU A 47 -17.94 3.26 -11.33
N ALA A 48 -17.02 2.31 -11.14
CA ALA A 48 -16.50 1.94 -9.83
C ALA A 48 -15.84 3.14 -9.12
N MET A 49 -15.03 3.91 -9.84
CA MET A 49 -14.38 5.12 -9.33
C MET A 49 -15.40 6.21 -8.96
N ARG A 50 -16.45 6.37 -9.76
CA ARG A 50 -17.56 7.31 -9.51
C ARG A 50 -18.33 6.93 -8.24
N LEU A 51 -18.68 5.66 -8.08
CA LEU A 51 -19.38 5.16 -6.89
C LEU A 51 -18.52 5.27 -5.62
N GLY A 52 -17.25 4.89 -5.70
CA GLY A 52 -16.32 5.00 -4.57
C GLY A 52 -16.10 6.45 -4.13
N ARG A 53 -16.04 7.40 -5.07
CA ARG A 53 -15.95 8.83 -4.76
C ARG A 53 -17.19 9.31 -4.01
N ARG A 54 -18.39 9.00 -4.52
CA ARG A 54 -19.66 9.35 -3.88
C ARG A 54 -19.73 8.82 -2.44
N TYR A 55 -19.29 7.59 -2.21
CA TYR A 55 -19.24 7.03 -0.86
C TYR A 55 -18.32 7.83 0.05
N ARG A 56 -17.08 8.10 -0.38
CA ARG A 56 -16.12 8.89 0.42
C ARG A 56 -16.64 10.28 0.75
N GLU A 57 -17.24 10.98 -0.21
CA GLU A 57 -17.84 12.30 -0.01
C GLU A 57 -19.02 12.25 0.98
N SER A 58 -19.88 11.24 0.87
CA SER A 58 -20.98 11.03 1.82
C SER A 58 -20.48 10.69 3.24
N SER A 59 -19.34 10.00 3.36
CA SER A 59 -18.74 9.63 4.65
C SER A 59 -17.82 10.71 5.25
N GLY A 60 -17.29 11.61 4.43
CA GLY A 60 -16.43 12.73 4.85
C GLY A 60 -17.20 13.91 5.43
N SER A 61 -18.51 13.99 5.19
CA SER A 61 -19.38 15.06 5.69
C SER A 61 -19.71 14.93 7.19
N SER A 62 -19.36 13.81 7.85
CA SER A 62 -19.61 13.60 9.28
C SER A 62 -18.44 13.97 10.21
N LYS A 63 -17.35 14.56 9.70
CA LYS A 63 -16.26 15.10 10.54
C LYS A 63 -15.71 16.45 10.04
N SER A 64 -16.59 17.42 9.80
CA SER A 64 -16.22 18.84 9.90
C SER A 64 -16.95 19.42 11.11
N GLY A 65 -16.33 19.29 12.28
CA GLY A 65 -16.91 19.77 13.54
C GLY A 65 -16.20 19.27 14.80
N ALA A 66 -14.86 19.30 14.84
CA ALA A 66 -14.10 19.30 16.11
C ALA A 66 -12.64 19.63 15.82
N GLY A 67 -12.16 20.77 16.35
CA GLY A 67 -10.73 21.09 16.39
C GLY A 67 -10.36 22.45 15.79
N ALA A 68 -10.97 23.53 16.30
CA ALA A 68 -10.24 24.79 16.42
C ALA A 68 -9.57 24.76 17.80
N GLY A 69 -8.26 25.00 17.84
CA GLY A 69 -7.43 25.04 19.04
C GLY A 69 -5.97 25.21 18.66
#